data_AF-J3HS11-F1
#
_entry.id   AF-J3HS11-F1
#
_cell.length_a   1.000
_cell.length_b   1.000
_cell.length_c   1.000
_cell.angle_alpha   90.00
_cell.angle_beta   90.00
_cell.angle_gamma   90.00
#
_symmetry.space_group_name_H-M   'P 1'
#
loop_
_entity.id
_entity.type
_entity.pdbx_description
1 polymer ?
#
loop_
_entity_poly.entity_id
_entity_poly.type
_entity_poly.pdbx_seq_one_letter_code
_entity_poly.pdbx_strand_id
1 'polypeptide(L)' 'MNTENGVRYGLLGSLRLDVLEKVKDGVVCVYDLKTGKGGLTPARMLEIGQSVRKNFPNVYRIFVIPIQPGLHS' A
#
# COMPACT_ATOMS: atom_id res chain seq x y z
N MET A 1 -21.35 -15.86 -22.04
CA MET A 1 -20.45 -14.69 -22.12
C MET A 1 -19.84 -14.50 -20.74
N ASN A 2 -18.55 -14.77 -20.59
CA ASN A 2 -17.81 -14.59 -19.33
C ASN A 2 -17.42 -13.11 -19.23
N THR A 3 -18.01 -12.38 -18.30
CA THR A 3 -17.56 -11.02 -17.95
C THR A 3 -16.90 -11.09 -16.57
N GLU A 4 -15.62 -11.41 -16.56
CA GLU A 4 -14.75 -11.10 -15.42
C GLU A 4 -14.58 -9.57 -15.37
N ASN A 5 -15.60 -8.90 -14.84
CA ASN A 5 -15.58 -7.46 -14.62
C ASN A 5 -14.58 -7.17 -13.50
N GLY A 6 -13.35 -6.82 -13.88
CA GLY A 6 -12.30 -6.37 -12.96
C GLY A 6 -12.86 -5.34 -11.97
N VAL A 7 -12.74 -5.63 -10.68
CA VAL A 7 -13.24 -4.79 -9.59
C VAL A 7 -12.67 -3.38 -9.74
N ARG A 8 -13.55 -2.37 -9.82
CA ARG A 8 -13.12 -0.96 -9.92
C ARG A 8 -12.27 -0.59 -8.70
N TYR A 9 -11.13 0.05 -8.96
CA TYR A 9 -10.27 0.61 -7.93
C TYR A 9 -11.04 1.57 -7.01
N GLY A 10 -10.82 1.48 -5.69
CA GLY A 10 -11.49 2.34 -4.71
C GLY A 10 -12.96 1.98 -4.43
N LEU A 11 -13.40 0.76 -4.74
CA LEU A 11 -14.76 0.30 -4.42
C LEU A 11 -15.02 0.43 -2.90
N LEU A 12 -16.09 1.16 -2.57
CA LEU A 12 -16.60 1.30 -1.20
C LEU A 12 -16.91 -0.09 -0.63
N GLY A 13 -16.43 -0.38 0.58
CA GLY A 13 -16.56 -1.69 1.23
C GLY A 13 -15.46 -2.69 0.87
N SER A 14 -14.47 -2.31 0.06
CA SER A 14 -13.31 -3.17 -0.20
C SER A 14 -12.22 -3.03 0.88
N LEU A 15 -11.66 -4.15 1.34
CA LEU A 15 -10.58 -4.16 2.35
C LEU A 15 -9.25 -3.71 1.75
N ARG A 16 -8.56 -2.74 2.36
CA ARG A 16 -7.18 -2.41 1.99
C ARG A 16 -6.21 -3.21 2.84
N LEU A 17 -5.19 -3.79 2.20
CA LEU A 17 -4.14 -4.57 2.83
C LEU A 17 -2.78 -3.96 2.45
N ASP A 18 -1.97 -3.68 3.46
CA ASP A 18 -0.56 -3.30 3.30
C ASP A 18 0.31 -4.38 3.95
N VAL A 19 1.45 -4.68 3.33
CA VAL A 19 2.47 -5.54 3.96
C VAL A 19 3.57 -4.65 4.50
N LEU A 20 3.88 -4.80 5.79
CA LEU A 20 4.98 -4.09 6.45
C LEU A 20 6.12 -5.08 6.67
N GLU A 21 7.23 -4.87 5.97
CA GLU A 21 8.43 -5.68 6.09
C GLU A 21 9.53 -4.91 6.82
N LYS A 22 10.02 -5.45 7.93
CA LYS A 22 11.23 -4.94 8.59
C LYS A 22 12.46 -5.48 7.88
N VAL A 23 13.03 -4.69 6.97
CA VAL A 23 14.21 -5.10 6.18
C VAL A 23 15.49 -5.07 7.00
N LYS A 24 15.62 -4.09 7.90
CA LYS A 24 16.70 -3.98 8.88
C LYS A 24 16.28 -3.08 10.04
N ASP A 25 17.15 -2.90 11.02
CA ASP A 25 16.84 -2.03 12.15
C ASP A 25 16.54 -0.59 11.72
N GLY A 26 15.35 -0.15 12.12
CA GLY A 26 14.76 1.15 11.83
C GLY A 26 14.43 1.43 10.36
N VAL A 27 14.42 0.40 9.50
CA VAL A 27 14.00 0.52 8.09
C VAL A 27 12.86 -0.45 7.78
N VAL A 28 11.76 0.11 7.26
CA VAL A 28 10.56 -0.65 6.91
C VAL A 28 10.20 -0.39 5.44
N CYS A 29 9.90 -1.47 4.72
CA CYS A 29 9.25 -1.41 3.41
C CYS A 29 7.75 -1.64 3.59
N VAL A 30 6.94 -0.82 2.91
CA VAL A 30 5.49 -0.94 2.88
C VAL A 30 5.07 -1.24 1.45
N TYR A 31 4.42 -2.38 1.25
CA TYR A 31 3.85 -2.76 -0.04
C TYR A 31 2.36 -2.40 -0.03
N ASP A 32 1.98 -1.30 -0.72
CA ASP A 32 0.58 -0.88 -0.85
C ASP A 32 -0.07 -1.61 -2.02
N LEU A 33 -0.79 -2.70 -1.71
CA LEU A 33 -1.41 -3.59 -2.69
C LEU A 33 -2.57 -2.93 -3.45
N LYS A 34 -3.06 -1.79 -2.96
CA LYS A 34 -4.16 -1.04 -3.56
C LYS A 34 -3.72 0.37 -3.91
N THR A 35 -2.55 0.61 -4.49
CA THR A 35 -2.30 1.95 -5.02
C THR A 35 -3.10 2.22 -6.30
N GLY A 36 -3.37 1.17 -7.10
CA GLY A 36 -4.04 1.31 -8.40
C GLY A 36 -3.38 2.36 -9.30
N LYS A 37 -4.07 2.85 -10.33
CA LYS A 37 -3.53 3.88 -11.25
C LYS A 37 -3.45 5.29 -10.65
N GLY A 38 -4.01 5.53 -9.47
CA GLY A 38 -4.12 6.85 -8.86
C GLY A 38 -2.89 7.32 -8.09
N GLY A 39 -1.90 6.45 -7.88
CA GLY A 39 -0.72 6.78 -7.07
C GLY A 39 -1.04 6.95 -5.59
N LEU A 40 -0.06 7.41 -4.82
CA LEU A 40 -0.17 7.65 -3.37
C LEU A 40 -0.55 9.11 -3.11
N THR A 41 -1.67 9.32 -2.42
CA THR A 41 -2.06 10.65 -1.96
C THR A 41 -1.28 11.03 -0.69
N PRO A 42 -1.10 12.34 -0.39
CA PRO A 42 -0.47 12.76 0.86
C PRO A 42 -1.16 12.22 2.11
N ALA A 43 -2.50 12.17 2.10
CA ALA A 43 -3.28 11.57 3.19
C ALA A 43 -2.94 10.09 3.38
N ARG A 44 -2.80 9.34 2.27
CA ARG A 44 -2.42 7.93 2.34
C ARG A 44 -1.01 7.73 2.88
N MET A 45 -0.08 8.60 2.51
CA MET A 45 1.29 8.57 3.05
C MET A 45 1.31 8.79 4.57
N LEU A 46 0.43 9.65 5.10
CA LEU A 46 0.31 9.88 6.53
C LEU A 46 -0.22 8.65 7.27
N GLU A 47 -1.29 8.02 6.75
CA GLU A 47 -1.86 6.78 7.32
C GLU A 47 -0.82 5.66 7.37
N ILE A 48 -0.08 5.46 6.27
CA ILE A 48 0.99 4.47 6.19
C ILE A 48 2.07 4.78 7.24
N GLY A 49 2.52 6.03 7.33
CA GLY A 49 3.54 6.43 8.30
C GLY A 49 3.10 6.20 9.76
N GLN A 50 1.84 6.46 10.09
CA GLN A 50 1.28 6.20 11.41
C GLN A 50 1.20 4.69 11.70
N SER A 51 0.74 3.89 10.73
CA SER A 51 0.69 2.44 10.86
C SER A 51 2.09 1.85 11.09
N VAL A 52 3.09 2.31 10.34
CA VAL A 52 4.48 1.85 10.49
C VAL A 52 5.04 2.23 11.86
N ARG A 53 4.89 3.48 12.32
CA ARG A 53 5.37 3.89 13.65
C ARG A 53 4.70 3.13 14.79
N LYS A 54 3.42 2.78 14.64
CA LYS A 54 2.69 1.98 15.64
C LYS A 54 3.29 0.57 15.78
N ASN A 55 3.71 -0.06 14.67
CA ASN A 55 4.24 -1.42 14.66
C ASN A 55 5.78 -1.47 14.83
N PHE A 56 6.47 -0.38 14.47
CA PHE A 56 7.93 -0.27 14.50
C PHE A 56 8.34 1.09 15.12
N PRO A 57 8.32 1.24 16.46
CA PRO A 57 8.52 2.53 17.12
C PRO A 57 9.87 3.21 16.82
N ASN A 58 10.91 2.43 16.55
CA ASN A 58 12.27 2.92 16.28
C ASN A 58 12.57 3.11 14.78
N VAL A 59 11.54 3.19 13.94
CA VAL A 59 11.68 3.42 12.50
C VAL A 59 12.18 4.83 12.21
N TYR A 60 13.26 4.94 11.43
CA TYR A 60 13.79 6.21 10.93
C TYR A 60 13.75 6.31 9.40
N ARG A 61 13.44 5.21 8.69
CA ARG A 61 13.28 5.19 7.24
C ARG A 61 12.13 4.29 6.80
N ILE A 62 11.27 4.82 5.94
CA ILE A 62 10.12 4.10 5.38
C ILE A 62 10.19 4.19 3.86
N PHE A 63 10.15 3.05 3.18
CA PHE A 63 9.97 2.97 1.74
C PHE A 63 8.54 2.53 1.46
N VAL A 64 7.81 3.28 0.63
CA VAL A 64 6.46 2.88 0.19
C VAL A 64 6.54 2.46 -1.26
N ILE A 65 6.13 1.22 -1.52
CA ILE A 65 6.20 0.56 -2.82
C ILE A 65 4.76 0.32 -3.29
N PRO A 66 4.27 1.11 -4.25
CA PRO A 66 3.01 0.85 -4.92
C PRO A 66 3.03 -0.49 -5.65
N ILE A 67 2.07 -1.36 -5.37
CA ILE A 67 1.85 -2.57 -6.18
C ILE A 67 0.62 -2.37 -7.06
N GLN A 68 0.80 -2.53 -8.37
CA GLN A 68 -0.25 -2.38 -9.38
C GLN A 68 -0.40 -3.70 -10.16
N PRO A 69 -1.22 -4.65 -9.67
CA PRO A 69 -1.49 -5.89 -10.40
C PRO A 69 -2.22 -5.57 -11.70
N GLY A 70 -1.69 -6.01 -12.85
CA GLY A 70 -2.34 -5.88 -14.16
C GLY A 70 -1.89 -4.68 -15.01
N LEU A 71 -0.78 -4.00 -14.67
CA LEU A 71 -0.15 -3.07 -15.61
C LEU A 71 0.66 -3.85 -16.67
N HIS A 72 -0.02 -4.54 -17.58
CA HIS A 72 0.56 -4.93 -18.87
C HIS A 72 0.22 -3.83 -19.88
N SER A 73 1.26 -3.29 -20.53
CA SER A 73 1.20 -2.40 -21.69
C SER A 73 0.56 -3.08 -22.90
#